data_AF-A0A1F3SWK6-F1
#
_entry.id   AF-A0A1F3SWK6-F1
#
_cell.length_a   1.000
_cell.length_b   1.000
_cell.length_c   1.000
_cell.angle_alpha   90.00
_cell.angle_beta   90.00
_cell.angle_gamma   90.00
#
_symmetry.space_group_name_H-M   'P 1'
#
loop_
_entity.id
_entity.type
_entity.pdbx_description
1 polymer ?
#
loop_
_entity_poly.entity_id
_entity_poly.type
_entity_poly.pdbx_seq_one_letter_code
_entity_poly.pdbx_strand_id
1 'polypeptide(L)'
;MELVCQRFPEFAPSELTVFTKVADERPAEDSPECPLELNDVLDIQIPMAGQCAVRVLDRRPTSLTLGTLEGHPECGKITFGSYRNPRGEVIFHIRSRARSSSRKHYLGFLTIGEPMQTNTWTEFVNRVALSVGEGVVSGIHSETSEVHDGTPEMDEGPTFLVQAD
;
A
#
# COMPACT_ATOMS: atom_id res chain seq x y z
N MET A 1 -6.59 11.46 0.17
CA MET A 1 -5.76 10.50 -0.59
C MET A 1 -5.18 11.02 -1.91
N GLU A 2 -5.60 12.19 -2.41
CA GLU A 2 -5.16 12.69 -3.73
C GLU A 2 -3.64 12.72 -3.90
N LEU A 3 -2.91 13.23 -2.91
CA LEU A 3 -1.45 13.31 -2.94
C LEU A 3 -0.78 11.93 -3.14
N VAL A 4 -1.30 10.89 -2.48
CA VAL A 4 -0.77 9.53 -2.62
C VAL A 4 -1.05 8.97 -4.01
N CYS A 5 -2.22 9.27 -4.59
CA CYS A 5 -2.51 8.86 -5.96
C CYS A 5 -1.58 9.57 -6.95
N GLN A 6 -1.27 10.85 -6.72
CA GLN A 6 -0.41 11.65 -7.59
C GLN A 6 1.07 11.23 -7.53
N ARG A 7 1.55 10.88 -6.35
CA ARG A 7 3.00 10.72 -6.08
C ARG A 7 3.37 9.36 -5.50
N PHE A 8 2.53 8.34 -5.73
CA PHE A 8 2.66 7.01 -5.11
C PHE A 8 4.10 6.47 -5.12
N PRO A 9 4.83 6.48 -6.25
CA PRO A 9 6.18 5.90 -6.29
C PRO A 9 7.20 6.59 -5.38
N GLU A 10 7.03 7.89 -5.11
CA GLU A 10 7.97 8.67 -4.31
C GLU A 10 7.93 8.29 -2.82
N PHE A 11 6.78 7.81 -2.36
CA PHE A 11 6.58 7.41 -0.96
C PHE A 11 7.18 6.03 -0.69
N ALA A 12 7.39 5.18 -1.69
CA ALA A 12 8.06 3.92 -1.48
C ALA A 12 9.58 4.12 -1.30
N PRO A 13 10.23 3.47 -0.32
CA PRO A 13 11.68 3.46 -0.22
C PRO A 13 12.31 2.74 -1.41
N SER A 14 12.94 3.49 -2.32
CA SER A 14 13.57 2.99 -3.53
C SER A 14 14.67 1.95 -3.28
N GLU A 15 15.25 1.94 -2.08
CA GLU A 15 16.23 0.95 -1.64
C GLU A 15 15.60 -0.44 -1.42
N LEU A 16 14.29 -0.49 -1.17
CA LEU A 16 13.54 -1.72 -0.90
C LEU A 16 12.60 -2.09 -2.04
N THR A 17 12.00 -1.11 -2.70
CA THR A 17 11.07 -1.35 -3.80
C THR A 17 10.89 -0.10 -4.65
N VAL A 18 10.90 -0.27 -5.97
CA VAL A 18 10.62 0.81 -6.93
C VAL A 18 9.31 0.52 -7.64
N PHE A 19 8.39 1.47 -7.60
CA PHE A 19 7.13 1.41 -8.35
C PHE A 19 7.26 2.26 -9.62
N THR A 20 6.71 1.79 -10.73
CA THR A 20 6.66 2.55 -11.99
C THR A 20 5.30 2.37 -12.62
N LYS A 21 4.57 3.46 -12.84
CA LYS A 21 3.28 3.42 -13.56
C LYS A 21 3.57 3.01 -14.99
N VAL A 22 2.94 1.93 -15.44
CA VAL A 22 3.03 1.47 -16.83
C VAL A 22 2.27 2.47 -17.69
N ALA A 23 2.94 3.05 -18.69
CA ALA A 23 2.29 3.90 -19.65
C ALA A 23 1.36 3.05 -20.53
N ASP A 24 0.09 3.42 -20.61
CA ASP A 24 -0.80 2.84 -21.60
C ASP A 24 -0.46 3.37 -23.00
N GLU A 25 -0.96 2.69 -24.05
CA GLU A 25 -0.97 3.21 -25.43
C GLU A 25 -1.90 4.43 -25.61
N ARG A 26 -2.45 4.97 -24.52
CA ARG A 26 -3.32 6.15 -24.51
C ARG A 26 -2.52 7.40 -24.97
N PRO A 27 -3.16 8.38 -25.63
CA PRO A 27 -2.49 9.60 -26.08
C PRO A 27 -1.75 10.29 -24.93
N ALA A 28 -0.63 10.95 -25.23
CA ALA A 28 0.33 11.53 -24.28
C ALA A 28 -0.21 12.55 -23.24
N GLU A 29 -1.52 12.83 -23.26
CA GLU A 29 -2.22 13.59 -22.21
C GLU A 29 -2.33 12.78 -20.88
N ASP A 30 -2.28 11.44 -20.95
CA ASP A 30 -2.10 10.55 -19.79
C ASP A 30 -0.61 10.31 -19.53
N SER A 31 0.10 11.37 -19.13
CA SER A 31 1.51 11.27 -18.78
C SER A 31 1.73 10.39 -17.52
N PRO A 32 2.92 9.77 -17.33
CA PRO A 32 3.26 9.04 -16.11
C PRO A 32 3.25 9.91 -14.83
N GLU A 33 3.11 11.23 -14.98
CA GLU A 33 2.91 12.22 -13.92
C GLU A 33 1.44 12.40 -13.51
N CYS A 34 0.48 11.77 -14.20
CA CYS A 34 -0.93 11.81 -13.84
C CYS A 34 -1.24 10.89 -12.66
N PRO A 35 -2.17 11.28 -11.76
CA PRO A 35 -2.58 10.46 -10.63
C PRO A 35 -2.94 9.02 -11.02
N LEU A 36 -2.73 8.10 -10.10
CA LEU A 36 -3.20 6.73 -10.24
C LEU A 36 -4.72 6.69 -10.39
N GLU A 37 -5.17 6.04 -11.46
CA GLU A 37 -6.57 5.82 -11.80
C GLU A 37 -6.94 4.35 -11.67
N LEU A 38 -8.25 4.08 -11.65
CA LEU A 38 -8.77 2.70 -11.65
C LEU A 38 -8.20 1.92 -12.84
N ASN A 39 -7.73 0.70 -12.58
CA ASN A 39 -7.07 -0.20 -13.52
C ASN A 39 -5.64 0.15 -13.94
N ASP A 40 -5.08 1.28 -13.50
CA ASP A 40 -3.65 1.56 -13.76
C ASP A 40 -2.79 0.42 -13.20
N VAL A 41 -1.74 0.07 -13.95
CA VAL A 41 -0.78 -0.97 -13.57
C VAL A 41 0.52 -0.31 -13.13
N LEU A 42 1.07 -0.83 -12.03
CA LEU A 42 2.37 -0.44 -11.51
C LEU A 42 3.30 -1.65 -11.60
N ASP A 43 4.38 -1.50 -12.35
CA ASP A 43 5.52 -2.41 -12.26
C ASP A 43 6.25 -2.18 -10.93
N ILE A 44 6.71 -3.27 -10.32
CA ILE A 44 7.43 -3.28 -9.05
C ILE A 44 8.76 -3.98 -9.27
N GLN A 45 9.84 -3.29 -8.90
CA GLN A 45 11.18 -3.88 -8.81
C GLN A 45 11.53 -4.07 -7.34
N ILE A 46 11.67 -5.33 -6.92
CA ILE A 46 12.09 -5.69 -5.57
C ILE A 46 13.51 -6.25 -5.65
N PRO A 47 14.51 -5.62 -5.00
CA PRO A 47 15.87 -6.15 -4.93
C PRO A 47 15.85 -7.61 -4.46
N MET A 48 16.59 -8.48 -5.15
CA MET A 48 16.70 -9.93 -4.89
C MET A 48 15.44 -10.77 -5.19
N ALA A 49 14.24 -10.20 -5.22
CA ALA A 49 12.99 -10.94 -5.51
C ALA A 49 12.52 -10.80 -6.97
N GLY A 50 13.05 -9.82 -7.72
CA GLY A 50 12.78 -9.64 -9.15
C GLY A 50 11.64 -8.66 -9.44
N GLN A 51 11.10 -8.75 -10.66
CA GLN A 51 10.00 -7.91 -11.13
C GLN A 51 8.65 -8.57 -10.88
N CYS A 52 7.71 -7.80 -10.36
CA CYS A 52 6.30 -8.15 -10.26
C CYS A 52 5.43 -6.93 -10.56
N ALA A 53 4.10 -7.05 -10.49
CA ALA A 53 3.21 -5.93 -10.76
C ALA A 53 1.96 -5.95 -9.87
N VAL A 54 1.36 -4.78 -9.72
CA VAL A 54 0.05 -4.58 -9.08
C VAL A 54 -0.86 -3.74 -9.98
N ARG A 55 -2.17 -3.83 -9.75
CA ARG A 55 -3.19 -3.00 -10.41
C ARG A 55 -4.00 -2.22 -9.39
N VAL A 56 -4.39 -0.99 -9.72
CA VAL A 56 -5.37 -0.23 -8.95
C VAL A 56 -6.75 -0.89 -9.05
N LEU A 57 -7.24 -1.41 -7.93
CA LEU A 57 -8.55 -2.07 -7.83
C LEU A 57 -9.68 -1.12 -7.42
N ASP A 58 -9.35 -0.08 -6.64
CA ASP A 58 -10.31 0.90 -6.14
C ASP A 58 -9.59 2.23 -5.86
N ARG A 59 -10.24 3.35 -6.22
CA ARG A 59 -9.82 4.71 -5.91
C ARG A 59 -11.02 5.49 -5.40
N ARG A 60 -10.89 6.06 -4.21
CA ARG A 60 -11.88 6.95 -3.57
C ARG A 60 -11.17 8.17 -2.99
N PRO A 61 -11.90 9.24 -2.62
CA PRO A 61 -11.28 10.42 -1.98
C PRO A 61 -10.47 10.09 -0.71
N THR A 62 -10.86 9.02 -0.02
CA THR A 62 -10.31 8.56 1.26
C THR A 62 -9.56 7.22 1.18
N SER A 63 -9.51 6.54 0.03
CA SER A 63 -8.79 5.27 -0.11
C SER A 63 -8.20 5.01 -1.50
N LEU A 64 -7.14 4.21 -1.54
CA LEU A 64 -6.53 3.63 -2.74
C LEU A 64 -6.25 2.15 -2.46
N THR A 65 -6.70 1.25 -3.33
CA THR A 65 -6.46 -0.20 -3.20
C THR A 65 -5.69 -0.73 -4.38
N LEU A 66 -4.60 -1.47 -4.11
CA LEU A 66 -3.79 -2.16 -5.10
C LEU A 66 -3.94 -3.68 -4.94
N GLY A 67 -4.03 -4.40 -6.05
CA GLY A 67 -4.09 -5.85 -6.09
C GLY A 67 -2.88 -6.44 -6.81
N THR A 68 -2.29 -7.50 -6.26
CA THR A 68 -1.17 -8.21 -6.89
C THR A 68 -1.59 -8.88 -8.19
N LEU A 69 -0.79 -8.73 -9.24
CA LEU A 69 -0.98 -9.43 -10.51
C LEU A 69 -0.27 -10.79 -10.54
N GLU A 70 -0.57 -11.62 -11.55
CA GLU A 70 0.12 -12.89 -11.76
C GLU A 70 1.65 -12.69 -11.89
N GLY A 71 2.42 -13.60 -11.31
CA GLY A 71 3.88 -13.49 -11.19
C GLY A 71 4.35 -12.79 -9.91
N HIS A 72 3.45 -12.12 -9.18
CA HIS A 72 3.77 -11.56 -7.86
C HIS A 72 4.03 -12.66 -6.81
N PRO A 73 5.05 -12.55 -5.94
CA PRO A 73 5.34 -13.55 -4.90
C PRO A 73 4.23 -13.67 -3.84
N GLU A 74 3.43 -12.61 -3.73
CA GLU A 74 2.23 -12.53 -2.91
C GLU A 74 0.97 -12.54 -3.79
N CYS A 75 -0.11 -13.11 -3.28
CA CYS A 75 -1.44 -13.02 -3.84
C CYS A 75 -2.33 -12.32 -2.81
N GLY A 76 -2.71 -11.07 -3.08
CA GLY A 76 -3.43 -10.26 -2.12
C GLY A 76 -3.75 -8.87 -2.62
N LYS A 77 -4.15 -8.03 -1.67
CA LYS A 77 -4.36 -6.61 -1.89
C LYS A 77 -3.88 -5.80 -0.71
N ILE A 78 -3.61 -4.53 -0.98
CA ILE A 78 -3.23 -3.53 0.01
C ILE A 78 -4.06 -2.27 -0.21
N THR A 79 -4.61 -1.74 0.87
CA THR A 79 -5.43 -0.53 0.88
C THR A 79 -4.77 0.53 1.74
N PHE A 80 -4.53 1.68 1.13
CA PHE A 80 -4.13 2.92 1.78
C PHE A 80 -5.38 3.72 2.05
N GLY A 81 -5.54 4.22 3.27
CA GLY A 81 -6.72 4.98 3.65
C GLY A 81 -6.39 6.15 4.57
N SER A 82 -7.26 7.15 4.54
CA SER A 82 -7.16 8.29 5.42
C SER A 82 -8.55 8.77 5.85
N TYR A 83 -8.70 9.11 7.13
CA TYR A 83 -9.88 9.78 7.65
C TYR A 83 -9.49 10.79 8.73
N ARG A 84 -10.43 11.60 9.23
CA ARG A 84 -10.20 12.50 10.36
C ARG A 84 -10.84 11.93 11.63
N ASN A 85 -10.12 11.95 12.73
CA ASN A 85 -10.68 11.60 14.03
C ASN A 85 -11.56 12.75 14.59
N PRO A 86 -12.27 12.56 15.72
CA PRO A 86 -13.10 13.61 16.32
C PRO A 86 -12.35 14.90 16.70
N ARG A 87 -11.03 14.82 16.91
CA ARG A 87 -10.14 15.98 17.17
C ARG A 87 -9.71 16.69 15.88
N GLY A 88 -10.13 16.21 14.72
CA GLY A 88 -9.77 16.76 13.40
C GLY A 88 -8.42 16.30 12.89
N GLU A 89 -7.71 15.42 13.60
CA GLU A 89 -6.40 14.90 13.20
C GLU A 89 -6.56 13.89 12.06
N VAL A 90 -5.63 13.91 11.10
CA VAL A 90 -5.63 12.94 10.00
C VAL A 90 -5.06 11.63 10.52
N ILE A 91 -5.86 10.57 10.42
CA ILE A 91 -5.39 9.20 10.62
C ILE A 91 -5.14 8.61 9.25
N PHE A 92 -3.88 8.23 9.00
CA PHE A 92 -3.47 7.48 7.82
C PHE A 92 -3.26 6.02 8.20
N HIS A 93 -3.75 5.10 7.38
CA HIS A 93 -3.60 3.67 7.65
C HIS A 93 -3.33 2.88 6.38
N ILE A 94 -2.64 1.76 6.57
CA ILE A 94 -2.38 0.76 5.52
C ILE A 94 -2.96 -0.55 6.02
N ARG A 95 -3.70 -1.24 5.15
CA ARG A 95 -4.25 -2.58 5.42
C ARG A 95 -3.86 -3.49 4.29
N SER A 96 -3.14 -4.56 4.60
CA SER A 96 -2.78 -5.59 3.63
C SER A 96 -3.44 -6.90 4.02
N ARG A 97 -3.96 -7.62 3.03
CA ARG A 97 -4.36 -9.02 3.16
C ARG A 97 -3.76 -9.78 2.00
N ALA A 98 -2.83 -10.67 2.33
CA ALA A 98 -2.09 -11.44 1.34
C ALA A 98 -1.84 -12.87 1.81
N ARG A 99 -1.65 -13.76 0.84
CA ARG A 99 -1.11 -15.09 1.03
C ARG A 99 0.05 -15.30 0.06
N SER A 100 0.92 -16.27 0.34
CA SER A 100 1.96 -16.63 -0.64
C SER A 100 1.32 -17.17 -1.93
N SER A 101 1.79 -16.69 -3.09
CA SER A 101 1.29 -17.15 -4.40
C SER A 101 1.83 -18.52 -4.81
N SER A 102 2.89 -19.00 -4.14
CA SER A 102 3.62 -20.22 -4.50
C SER A 102 4.22 -20.91 -3.28
N ARG A 103 4.07 -22.24 -3.22
CA ARG A 103 4.68 -23.09 -2.18
C ARG A 103 6.22 -22.99 -2.14
N LYS A 104 6.87 -22.58 -3.25
CA LYS A 104 8.32 -22.37 -3.34
C LYS A 104 8.77 -21.04 -2.73
N HIS A 105 7.90 -20.02 -2.70
CA HIS A 105 8.20 -18.69 -2.16
C HIS A 105 7.76 -18.53 -0.69
N TYR A 106 6.96 -19.47 -0.18
CA TYR A 106 6.41 -19.47 1.16
C TYR A 106 7.46 -19.33 2.28
N LEU A 107 8.61 -20.00 2.17
CA LEU A 107 9.64 -19.96 3.21
C LEU A 107 10.40 -18.62 3.25
N GLY A 108 10.66 -18.01 2.08
CA GLY A 108 11.26 -16.66 1.99
C GLY A 108 10.29 -15.56 2.38
N PHE A 109 9.01 -15.73 2.03
CA PHE A 109 7.91 -14.85 2.44
C PHE A 109 7.77 -14.78 3.96
N LEU A 110 7.80 -15.93 4.66
CA LEU A 110 7.67 -15.99 6.12
C LEU A 110 8.87 -15.45 6.88
N THR A 111 10.09 -15.56 6.35
CA THR A 111 11.32 -15.26 7.11
C THR A 111 11.88 -13.86 6.85
N ILE A 112 11.65 -13.32 5.65
CA ILE A 112 12.22 -12.03 5.21
C ILE A 112 11.13 -11.05 4.76
N GLY A 113 10.02 -11.59 4.22
CA GLY A 113 8.94 -10.78 3.65
C GLY A 113 8.25 -9.88 4.68
N GLU A 114 7.89 -10.40 5.85
CA GLU A 114 7.17 -9.62 6.86
C GLU A 114 7.97 -8.41 7.41
N PRO A 115 9.25 -8.56 7.81
CA PRO A 115 10.07 -7.40 8.18
C PRO A 115 10.27 -6.39 7.04
N MET A 116 10.47 -6.89 5.81
CA MET A 116 10.65 -6.04 4.63
C MET A 116 9.39 -5.25 4.28
N GLN A 117 8.21 -5.89 4.35
CA GLN A 117 6.92 -5.22 4.17
C GLN A 117 6.69 -4.19 5.26
N THR A 118 6.91 -4.55 6.53
CA THR A 118 6.75 -3.63 7.65
C THR A 118 7.62 -2.39 7.48
N ASN A 119 8.90 -2.57 7.11
CA ASN A 119 9.82 -1.46 6.90
C ASN A 119 9.43 -0.60 5.69
N THR A 120 9.06 -1.24 4.57
CA THR A 120 8.58 -0.55 3.36
C THR A 120 7.38 0.35 3.69
N TRP A 121 6.38 -0.18 4.38
CA TRP A 121 5.15 0.55 4.68
C TRP A 121 5.31 1.57 5.79
N THR A 122 6.18 1.32 6.78
CA THR A 122 6.53 2.31 7.81
C THR A 122 7.18 3.54 7.17
N GLU A 123 8.15 3.33 6.29
CA GLU A 123 8.82 4.42 5.58
C GLU A 123 7.88 5.14 4.62
N PHE A 124 6.97 4.41 3.97
CA PHE A 124 5.91 5.00 3.17
C PHE A 124 5.06 5.98 3.97
N VAL A 125 4.59 5.58 5.15
CA VAL A 125 3.80 6.45 6.04
C VAL A 125 4.60 7.68 6.45
N ASN A 126 5.88 7.52 6.80
CA ASN A 126 6.75 8.65 7.16
C ASN A 126 6.88 9.66 6.02
N ARG A 127 7.16 9.19 4.79
CA ARG A 127 7.31 10.07 3.62
C ARG A 127 6.01 10.78 3.25
N VAL A 128 4.87 10.09 3.36
CA VAL A 128 3.55 10.72 3.19
C VAL A 128 3.36 11.81 4.24
N ALA A 129 3.63 11.53 5.52
CA ALA A 129 3.46 12.50 6.60
C ALA A 129 4.36 13.74 6.44
N LEU A 130 5.62 13.55 6.05
CA LEU A 130 6.57 14.63 5.77
C LEU A 130 6.19 15.46 4.54
N SER A 131 5.45 14.88 3.59
CA SER A 131 5.01 15.62 2.39
C SER A 131 3.82 16.55 2.64
N VAL A 132 3.12 16.40 3.78
CA VAL A 132 1.93 17.19 4.14
C VAL A 132 2.10 18.01 5.43
N GLY A 133 3.20 17.84 6.15
CA GLY A 133 3.42 18.48 7.45
C GLY A 133 4.81 18.18 8.01
N GLU A 134 4.94 18.20 9.33
CA GLU A 134 6.23 18.01 10.04
C GLU A 134 6.58 16.52 10.27
N GLY A 135 5.76 15.60 9.76
CA GLY A 135 5.92 14.16 9.93
C GLY A 135 4.87 13.55 10.86
N VAL A 136 5.18 12.35 11.35
CA VAL A 136 4.27 11.54 12.17
C VAL A 136 4.24 12.07 13.61
N VAL A 137 3.07 12.55 14.07
CA VAL A 137 2.87 13.15 15.41
C VAL A 137 2.79 12.10 16.51
N SER A 138 2.21 10.94 16.22
CA SER A 138 2.09 9.79 17.12
C SER A 138 2.68 8.57 16.43
N GLY A 139 3.54 7.81 17.10
CA GLY A 139 4.27 6.69 16.49
C GLY A 139 3.43 5.75 15.61
N ILE A 140 4.09 5.09 14.65
CA ILE A 140 3.43 4.14 13.75
C ILE A 140 3.17 2.83 14.51
N HIS A 141 1.92 2.41 14.55
CA HIS A 141 1.52 1.12 15.11
C HIS A 141 1.29 0.11 13.98
N SER A 142 1.86 -1.09 14.13
CA SER A 142 1.72 -2.19 13.16
C SER A 142 1.24 -3.45 13.88
N GLU A 143 0.23 -4.10 13.31
CA GLU A 143 -0.29 -5.39 13.78
C GLU A 143 -0.38 -6.36 12.60
N THR A 144 0.18 -7.55 12.78
CA THR A 144 0.01 -8.67 11.85
C THR A 144 -0.77 -9.76 12.56
N SER A 145 -1.80 -10.30 11.90
CA SER A 145 -2.53 -11.48 12.38
C SER A 145 -2.83 -12.44 11.25
N GLU A 146 -2.83 -13.74 11.57
CA GLU A 146 -3.28 -14.77 10.63
C GLU A 146 -4.80 -14.83 10.60
N VAL A 147 -5.37 -14.86 9.40
CA VAL A 147 -6.81 -14.96 9.17
C VAL A 147 -7.12 -16.23 8.40
N HIS A 148 -8.18 -16.94 8.80
CA HIS A 148 -8.63 -18.15 8.12
C HIS A 148 -9.29 -17.83 6.77
N ASP A 149 -9.22 -18.79 5.84
CA ASP A 149 -9.94 -18.70 4.58
C ASP A 149 -11.46 -18.61 4.84
N GLY A 150 -12.12 -17.68 4.14
CA GLY A 150 -13.55 -17.40 4.31
C GLY A 150 -13.89 -16.36 5.37
N THR A 151 -12.92 -15.87 6.17
CA THR A 151 -13.15 -14.71 7.04
C THR A 151 -13.45 -13.49 6.17
N PRO A 152 -14.62 -12.84 6.31
CA PRO A 152 -14.95 -11.64 5.55
C PRO A 152 -13.95 -10.53 5.89
N GLU A 153 -13.57 -9.75 4.88
CA GLU A 153 -12.85 -8.51 5.15
C GLU A 153 -13.77 -7.57 5.91
N MET A 154 -13.31 -7.11 7.06
CA MET A 154 -14.00 -6.02 7.74
C MET A 154 -13.76 -4.74 6.94
N ASP A 155 -14.79 -4.33 6.19
CA ASP A 155 -14.78 -3.08 5.47
C ASP A 155 -14.87 -1.88 6.45
N GLU A 156 -14.04 -0.88 6.19
CA GLU A 156 -14.22 0.53 6.58
C GLU A 156 -14.18 0.95 8.07
N GLY A 157 -13.88 0.07 9.03
CA GLY A 157 -13.63 0.52 10.41
C GLY A 157 -12.26 1.23 10.55
N PRO A 158 -12.05 2.23 11.41
CA PRO A 158 -10.71 2.76 11.72
C PRO A 158 -9.77 1.68 12.30
N THR A 159 -8.45 1.80 12.10
CA THR A 159 -7.46 0.83 12.65
C THR A 159 -7.45 0.81 14.19
N PHE A 160 -7.94 1.87 14.83
CA PHE A 160 -8.20 1.89 16.26
C PHE A 160 -9.54 2.57 16.53
N LEU A 161 -10.36 1.94 17.37
CA LEU A 161 -11.49 2.58 18.02
C LEU A 161 -10.95 3.24 19.31
N VAL A 162 -10.86 4.56 19.35
CA VAL A 162 -10.62 5.27 20.61
C VAL A 162 -11.97 5.45 21.29
N GLN A 163 -12.16 4.81 22.44
CA GLN A 163 -13.22 5.20 23.36
C GLN A 163 -12.83 6.56 23.95
N ALA A 164 -13.65 7.57 23.70
CA ALA A 164 -13.58 8.81 24.45
C ALA A 164 -14.32 8.60 25.78
N ASP A 165 -13.66 8.90 26.89
CA ASP A 165 -14.30 9.08 28.21
C ASP A 165 -15.18 10.34 28.23
#